data_AF-A0A960PGD4-F1
#
_entry.id   AF-A0A960PGD4-F1
#
_cell.length_a   1.000
_cell.length_b   1.000
_cell.length_c   1.000
_cell.angle_alpha   90.00
_cell.angle_beta   90.00
_cell.angle_gamma   90.00
#
_symmetry.space_group_name_H-M   'P 1'
#
loop_
_entity.id
_entity.type
_entity.pdbx_description
1 polymer ?
#
loop_
_entity_poly.entity_id
_entity_poly.type
_entity_poly.pdbx_seq_one_letter_code
_entity_poly.pdbx_strand_id
1 'polypeptide(L)'
;MSDSTNTTPAEAASTTHAVDAATVARYQFHGRDVAWLLDDRAANRGDHPFLVWEPKDGASRTWTYGEFAEATRKVAAGLSGRGVGVGDAVLIHAGNCPEAVIAWYAVARLGGISVTTNTRS
;
A
#
# COMPACT_ATOMS: atom_id res chain seq x y z
N MET A 1 -51.43 15.40 19.79
CA MET A 1 -49.97 15.38 19.99
C MET A 1 -49.46 14.31 19.04
N SER A 2 -49.17 14.72 17.81
CA SER A 2 -48.88 13.85 16.67
C SER A 2 -47.46 13.33 16.74
N ASP A 3 -47.34 12.01 16.69
CA ASP A 3 -46.12 11.21 16.69
C ASP A 3 -45.52 11.23 15.28
N SER A 4 -44.39 11.95 15.11
CA SER A 4 -43.66 12.02 13.85
C SER A 4 -42.57 10.96 13.84
N THR A 5 -42.87 9.81 13.24
CA THR A 5 -41.88 8.79 12.91
C THR A 5 -40.92 9.33 11.86
N ASN A 6 -39.67 9.57 12.28
CA ASN A 6 -38.57 9.90 11.39
C ASN A 6 -38.22 8.63 10.58
N THR A 7 -38.68 8.57 9.33
CA THR A 7 -38.33 7.52 8.38
C THR A 7 -36.85 7.63 8.02
N THR A 8 -36.05 6.66 8.45
CA THR A 8 -34.68 6.43 7.99
C THR A 8 -34.67 6.33 6.46
N PRO A 9 -33.82 7.08 5.72
CA PRO A 9 -33.70 6.89 4.29
C PRO A 9 -33.09 5.53 4.01
N ALA A 10 -33.69 4.82 3.06
CA ALA A 10 -33.24 3.53 2.54
C ALA A 10 -31.74 3.54 2.21
N GLU A 11 -31.09 2.47 2.66
CA GLU A 11 -29.75 2.01 2.31
C GLU A 11 -29.51 2.16 0.80
N ALA A 12 -28.72 3.16 0.42
CA ALA A 12 -28.32 3.37 -0.96
C ALA A 12 -27.48 2.16 -1.38
N ALA A 13 -28.04 1.32 -2.25
CA ALA A 13 -27.32 0.21 -2.87
C ALA A 13 -26.03 0.76 -3.49
N SER A 14 -24.89 0.36 -2.92
CA SER A 14 -23.56 0.68 -3.44
C SER A 14 -23.41 -0.02 -4.79
N THR A 15 -23.67 0.71 -5.88
CA THR A 15 -23.40 0.24 -7.23
C THR A 15 -21.90 0.00 -7.35
N THR A 16 -21.48 -1.25 -7.21
CA THR A 16 -20.11 -1.65 -7.50
C THR A 16 -19.91 -1.45 -9.00
N HIS A 17 -19.29 -0.34 -9.38
CA HIS A 17 -18.86 -0.12 -10.76
C HIS A 17 -17.69 -1.05 -11.05
N ALA A 18 -17.99 -2.24 -11.55
CA ALA A 18 -16.98 -3.14 -12.09
C ALA A 18 -16.23 -2.41 -13.20
N VAL A 19 -14.92 -2.29 -13.05
CA VAL A 19 -14.07 -1.63 -14.04
C VAL A 19 -13.93 -2.58 -15.25
N ASP A 20 -14.32 -2.11 -16.44
CA ASP A 20 -14.22 -2.90 -17.67
C ASP A 20 -12.77 -3.24 -18.01
N ALA A 21 -12.43 -4.53 -17.99
CA ALA A 21 -11.08 -5.02 -18.25
C ALA A 21 -10.54 -4.61 -19.63
N ALA A 22 -11.41 -4.54 -20.66
CA ALA A 22 -10.99 -4.10 -21.99
C ALA A 22 -10.59 -2.62 -22.01
N THR A 23 -11.23 -1.81 -21.17
CA THR A 23 -10.84 -0.42 -20.92
C THR A 23 -9.57 -0.32 -20.10
N VAL A 24 -9.41 -1.12 -19.04
CA VAL A 24 -8.19 -1.13 -18.23
C VAL A 24 -6.96 -1.48 -19.08
N ALA A 25 -7.08 -2.46 -19.97
CA ALA A 25 -5.98 -2.92 -20.82
C ALA A 25 -5.43 -1.85 -21.77
N ARG A 26 -6.20 -0.79 -22.06
CA ARG A 26 -5.76 0.33 -22.91
C ARG A 26 -4.90 1.36 -22.17
N TYR A 27 -4.89 1.33 -20.83
CA TYR A 27 -4.06 2.27 -20.07
C TYR A 27 -2.59 1.92 -20.18
N GLN A 28 -1.77 2.94 -20.36
CA GLN A 28 -0.33 2.83 -20.47
C GLN A 28 0.28 1.98 -19.36
N PHE A 29 -0.20 2.09 -18.12
CA PHE A 29 0.37 1.39 -16.96
C PHE A 29 -0.40 0.13 -16.57
N HIS A 30 -1.20 -0.45 -17.47
CA HIS A 30 -1.85 -1.72 -17.19
C HIS A 30 -0.83 -2.80 -16.80
N GLY A 31 -1.11 -3.54 -15.72
CA GLY A 31 -0.21 -4.55 -15.15
C GLY A 31 1.07 -4.00 -14.53
N ARG A 32 1.21 -2.68 -14.40
CA ARG A 32 2.37 -2.00 -13.83
C ARG A 32 1.97 -1.23 -12.58
N ASP A 33 1.99 -1.92 -11.45
CA ASP A 33 1.79 -1.31 -10.15
C ASP A 33 3.10 -0.78 -9.55
N VAL A 34 2.98 -0.25 -8.34
CA VAL A 34 4.11 0.33 -7.60
C VAL A 34 5.14 -0.74 -7.19
N ALA A 35 4.71 -1.97 -6.93
CA ALA A 35 5.59 -3.08 -6.61
C ALA A 35 6.39 -3.51 -7.84
N TRP A 36 5.75 -3.61 -9.00
CA TRP A 36 6.40 -3.83 -10.29
C TRP A 36 7.48 -2.79 -10.56
N LEU A 37 7.19 -1.50 -10.33
CA LEU A 37 8.17 -0.45 -10.55
C LEU A 37 9.39 -0.60 -9.64
N LEU A 38 9.19 -0.94 -8.36
CA LEU A 38 10.30 -1.19 -7.43
C LEU A 38 11.14 -2.39 -7.88
N ASP A 39 10.52 -3.47 -8.34
CA ASP A 39 11.24 -4.65 -8.83
C ASP A 39 11.99 -4.38 -10.14
N ASP A 40 11.39 -3.62 -11.07
CA ASP A 40 12.07 -3.14 -12.29
C ASP A 40 13.31 -2.30 -11.94
N ARG A 41 13.19 -1.37 -10.99
CA ARG A 41 14.34 -0.57 -10.55
C ARG A 41 15.37 -1.39 -9.81
N ALA A 42 14.98 -2.34 -8.98
CA ALA A 42 15.92 -3.24 -8.31
C ALA A 42 16.70 -4.11 -9.31
N ALA A 43 16.05 -4.59 -10.38
CA ALA A 43 16.70 -5.39 -11.41
C ALA A 43 17.68 -4.58 -12.28
N ASN A 44 17.32 -3.34 -12.63
CA ASN A 44 18.11 -2.53 -13.56
C ASN A 44 19.09 -1.56 -12.88
N ARG A 45 18.85 -1.24 -11.60
CA ARG A 45 19.54 -0.19 -10.83
C ARG A 45 19.65 -0.55 -9.35
N GLY A 46 19.89 -1.83 -9.05
CA GLY A 46 19.87 -2.38 -7.69
C GLY A 46 20.70 -1.59 -6.67
N ASP A 47 21.90 -1.13 -7.04
CA ASP A 47 22.82 -0.41 -6.16
C ASP A 47 22.53 1.09 -6.05
N HIS A 48 21.59 1.64 -6.84
CA HIS A 48 21.27 3.05 -6.75
C HIS A 48 20.48 3.37 -5.47
N PRO A 49 20.72 4.53 -4.83
CA PRO A 49 19.92 4.99 -3.70
C PRO A 49 18.43 5.11 -4.05
N PHE A 50 17.59 4.61 -3.14
CA PHE A 50 16.12 4.72 -3.20
C PHE A 50 15.59 5.59 -2.07
N LEU A 51 15.93 5.27 -0.81
CA LEU A 51 15.46 5.98 0.37
C LEU A 51 16.66 6.40 1.22
N VAL A 52 16.82 7.70 1.43
CA VAL A 52 17.74 8.26 2.42
C VAL A 52 16.92 8.61 3.64
N TRP A 53 17.21 7.97 4.77
CA TRP A 53 16.54 8.21 6.03
C TRP A 53 17.50 8.84 7.03
N GLU A 54 17.13 10.01 7.52
CA GLU A 54 17.90 10.82 8.47
C GLU A 54 16.96 11.17 9.64
N PRO A 55 16.95 10.37 10.73
CA PRO A 55 16.13 10.69 11.89
C PRO A 55 16.72 11.88 12.64
N LYS A 56 15.90 12.51 13.49
CA LYS A 56 16.39 13.53 14.43
C LYS A 56 17.42 12.97 15.41
N ASP A 57 17.15 11.76 15.90
CA ASP A 57 17.97 11.03 16.85
C ASP A 57 18.34 9.68 16.25
N GLY A 58 19.64 9.36 16.20
CA GLY A 58 20.15 8.08 15.70
C GLY A 58 20.97 8.19 14.42
N ALA A 59 21.41 7.04 13.92
CA ALA A 59 22.25 6.96 12.73
C ALA A 59 21.40 7.12 11.46
N SER A 60 21.91 7.86 10.48
CA SER A 60 21.29 7.91 9.16
C SER A 60 21.51 6.60 8.41
N ARG A 61 20.60 6.29 7.48
CA ARG A 61 20.71 5.10 6.63
C ARG A 61 20.20 5.40 5.22
N THR A 62 20.99 5.00 4.24
CA THR A 62 20.56 4.93 2.85
C THR A 62 20.19 3.49 2.51
N TRP A 63 19.07 3.32 1.82
CA TRP A 63 18.64 2.08 1.22
C TRP A 63 18.83 2.14 -0.28
N THR A 64 19.40 1.10 -0.86
CA THR A 64 19.39 0.93 -2.32
C THR A 64 18.06 0.34 -2.80
N TYR A 65 17.78 0.42 -4.10
CA TYR A 65 16.61 -0.25 -4.68
C TYR A 65 16.60 -1.76 -4.39
N GLY A 66 17.75 -2.42 -4.49
CA GLY A 66 17.90 -3.85 -4.23
C GLY A 66 17.58 -4.21 -2.78
N GLU A 67 18.14 -3.47 -1.82
CA GLU A 67 17.88 -3.66 -0.39
C GLU A 67 16.42 -3.42 -0.03
N PHE A 68 15.81 -2.37 -0.58
CA PHE A 68 14.43 -2.01 -0.29
C PHE A 68 13.44 -3.02 -0.91
N ALA A 69 13.68 -3.46 -2.15
CA ALA A 69 12.91 -4.52 -2.78
C ALA A 69 12.98 -5.83 -1.96
N GLU A 70 14.15 -6.17 -1.45
CA GLU A 70 14.31 -7.37 -0.61
C GLU A 70 13.57 -7.26 0.73
N ALA A 71 13.67 -6.12 1.42
CA ALA A 71 12.94 -5.90 2.66
C ALA A 71 11.41 -5.96 2.46
N THR A 72 10.90 -5.35 1.39
CA THR A 72 9.47 -5.38 1.08
C THR A 72 8.98 -6.79 0.74
N ARG A 73 9.77 -7.61 0.01
CA ARG A 73 9.45 -9.03 -0.24
C ARG A 73 9.37 -9.83 1.06
N LYS A 74 10.31 -9.64 1.99
CA LYS A 74 10.31 -10.32 3.29
C LYS A 74 9.08 -9.98 4.12
N VAL A 75 8.71 -8.70 4.20
CA VAL A 75 7.50 -8.28 4.92
C VAL A 75 6.25 -8.81 4.22
N ALA A 76 6.18 -8.76 2.89
CA ALA A 76 5.05 -9.30 2.13
C ALA A 76 4.86 -10.80 2.38
N ALA A 77 5.95 -11.59 2.37
CA ALA A 77 5.89 -13.01 2.71
C ALA A 77 5.35 -13.26 4.13
N GLY A 78 5.77 -12.45 5.11
CA GLY A 78 5.29 -12.55 6.49
C GLY A 78 3.83 -12.15 6.68
N LEU A 79 3.33 -11.19 5.90
CA LEU A 79 1.92 -10.78 5.88
C LEU A 79 1.05 -11.80 5.15
N SER A 80 1.51 -12.33 4.02
CA SER A 80 0.83 -13.39 3.28
C SER A 80 0.70 -14.66 4.13
N GLY A 81 1.74 -15.04 4.87
CA GLY A 81 1.69 -16.14 5.84
C GLY A 81 0.71 -15.92 7.00
N ARG A 82 0.22 -14.69 7.20
CA ARG A 82 -0.84 -14.32 8.17
C ARG A 82 -2.22 -14.15 7.52
N GLY A 83 -2.34 -14.43 6.22
CA GLY A 83 -3.62 -14.40 5.50
C GLY A 83 -3.92 -13.10 4.76
N VAL A 84 -3.01 -12.12 4.73
CA VAL A 84 -3.22 -10.88 3.95
C VAL A 84 -3.11 -11.16 2.45
N GLY A 85 -4.08 -10.70 1.68
CA GLY A 85 -4.13 -10.84 0.23
C GLY A 85 -4.88 -9.72 -0.49
N VAL A 86 -5.38 -10.05 -1.68
CA VAL A 86 -6.02 -9.10 -2.58
C VAL A 86 -7.30 -8.53 -1.97
N GLY A 87 -7.37 -7.21 -1.88
CA GLY A 87 -8.54 -6.49 -1.37
C GLY A 87 -8.59 -6.33 0.15
N ASP A 88 -7.68 -6.96 0.90
CA ASP A 88 -7.64 -6.80 2.36
C ASP A 88 -7.17 -5.41 2.77
N ALA A 89 -7.90 -4.77 3.68
CA ALA A 89 -7.51 -3.49 4.26
C ALA A 89 -6.53 -3.68 5.43
N VAL A 90 -5.35 -3.07 5.33
CA VAL A 90 -4.29 -3.16 6.34
C VAL A 90 -3.99 -1.79 6.92
N LEU A 91 -4.26 -1.61 8.23
CA LEU A 91 -3.92 -0.39 8.96
C LEU A 91 -2.41 -0.29 9.16
N ILE A 92 -1.82 0.82 8.70
CA ILE A 92 -0.44 1.22 9.00
C ILE A 92 -0.51 2.47 9.89
N HIS A 93 -0.24 2.28 11.17
CA HIS A 93 -0.18 3.35 12.17
C HIS A 93 1.27 3.46 12.68
N ALA A 94 2.05 4.31 12.01
CA ALA A 94 3.47 4.50 12.30
C ALA A 94 3.88 5.94 11.99
N GLY A 95 4.96 6.41 12.61
CA GLY A 95 5.58 7.68 12.26
C GLY A 95 6.27 7.62 10.89
N ASN A 96 6.87 8.75 10.47
CA ASN A 96 7.68 8.78 9.25
C ASN A 96 9.00 8.01 9.47
N CYS A 97 8.99 6.72 9.12
CA CYS A 97 10.14 5.84 9.19
C CYS A 97 10.21 4.89 7.97
N PRO A 98 11.37 4.28 7.68
CA PRO A 98 11.52 3.35 6.57
C PRO A 98 10.56 2.16 6.66
N GLU A 99 10.29 1.66 7.86
CA GLU A 99 9.42 0.51 8.11
C GLU A 99 7.98 0.77 7.65
N ALA A 100 7.48 2.00 7.80
CA ALA A 100 6.14 2.38 7.33
C ALA A 100 6.06 2.29 5.79
N VAL A 101 7.10 2.75 5.09
CA VAL A 101 7.19 2.67 3.63
C VAL A 101 7.35 1.22 3.18
N ILE A 102 8.18 0.44 3.87
CA ILE A 102 8.35 -0.99 3.60
C ILE A 102 7.01 -1.73 3.76
N ALA A 103 6.27 -1.47 4.83
CA ALA A 103 4.97 -2.07 5.08
C ALA A 103 3.96 -1.71 3.98
N TRP A 104 3.92 -0.44 3.56
CA TRP A 104 3.02 0.01 2.48
C TRP A 104 3.31 -0.72 1.15
N TYR A 105 4.58 -0.83 0.76
CA TYR A 105 4.97 -1.59 -0.44
C TYR A 105 4.69 -3.09 -0.29
N ALA A 106 4.88 -3.65 0.90
CA ALA A 106 4.59 -5.06 1.16
C ALA A 106 3.09 -5.37 1.02
N VAL A 107 2.22 -4.49 1.51
CA VAL A 107 0.76 -4.60 1.33
C VAL A 107 0.40 -4.46 -0.15
N ALA A 108 0.97 -3.48 -0.85
CA ALA A 108 0.73 -3.27 -2.28
C ALA A 108 1.14 -4.49 -3.12
N ARG A 109 2.28 -5.13 -2.80
CA ARG A 109 2.76 -6.38 -3.43
C ARG A 109 1.74 -7.52 -3.36
N LEU A 110 0.93 -7.57 -2.31
CA LEU A 110 -0.07 -8.60 -2.09
C LEU A 110 -1.44 -8.26 -2.73
N GLY A 111 -1.56 -7.09 -3.35
CA GLY A 111 -2.83 -6.54 -3.80
C GLY A 111 -3.74 -6.06 -2.65
N GLY A 112 -3.18 -5.90 -1.45
CA GLY A 112 -3.89 -5.35 -0.30
C GLY A 112 -4.01 -3.82 -0.39
N ILE A 113 -4.87 -3.27 0.46
CA ILE A 113 -5.18 -1.85 0.54
C ILE A 113 -4.56 -1.28 1.82
N SER A 114 -3.57 -0.41 1.67
CA SER A 114 -2.97 0.27 2.83
C SER A 114 -3.88 1.38 3.35
N VAL A 115 -4.26 1.30 4.61
CA VAL A 115 -4.99 2.35 5.35
C VAL A 115 -3.99 3.05 6.26
N THR A 116 -3.47 4.20 5.85
CA THR A 116 -2.43 4.91 6.60
C THR A 116 -3.03 5.93 7.55
N THR A 117 -2.58 5.94 8.80
CA THR A 117 -2.94 6.97 9.78
C THR A 117 -1.69 7.64 10.36
N ASN A 118 -1.84 8.87 10.83
CA ASN A 118 -0.74 9.61 11.46
C ASN A 118 -0.69 9.28 12.96
N THR A 119 0.51 9.14 13.52
CA THR A 119 0.72 8.94 14.96
C THR A 119 0.61 10.22 15.77
N ARG A 120 0.48 11.37 15.11
CA ARG A 120 0.23 12.67 15.73
C ARG A 120 -1.23 13.04 15.50
N SER A 121 -2.06 12.73 16.50
CA SER A 121 -3.47 13.14 16.61
C SER A 121 -3.61 14.32 17.54
#